data_AF-A0A154VP23-F1
#
_entry.id   AF-A0A154VP23-F1
#
_cell.length_a   1.000
_cell.length_b   1.000
_cell.length_c   1.000
_cell.angle_alpha   90.00
_cell.angle_beta   90.00
_cell.angle_gamma   90.00
#
_symmetry.space_group_name_H-M   'P 1'
#
loop_
_entity.id
_entity.type
_entity.pdbx_description
1 polymer ?
#
loop_
_entity_poly.entity_id
_entity_poly.type
_entity_poly.pdbx_seq_one_letter_code
_entity_poly.pdbx_strand_id
1 'polypeptide(L)'
;MLPVSAKTPVRFQVLAEAVARGERELEALRAVASGMEEKADAAENPAAGPSGGAADRKRFQRMLEEGEAELAALKTRKEAEPEEPVYLIAAADAFQRAAFPAAMTEHGCRFPAGGEVVRALRRAVEFCVEPQQQPDLTEILDEAEALPEERWPAALEVQIGDMTAQLRGHFPELDALLAARERYTRTAPIVAAQLFLRGWEGLAIRYEARAGRVTTACLSALPPEHVAAIGRKALELMHQIPEQTAKN
;
A
#
# COMPACT_ATOMS: atom_id res chain seq x y z
N MET A 1 15.96 -17.75 -5.61
CA MET A 1 17.02 -16.83 -5.11
C MET A 1 17.71 -17.40 -3.87
N LEU A 2 18.94 -17.00 -3.53
CA LEU A 2 19.57 -17.39 -2.24
C LEU A 2 18.81 -16.74 -1.06
N PRO A 3 18.64 -17.42 0.09
CA PRO A 3 18.03 -16.82 1.26
C PRO A 3 18.82 -15.55 1.63
N VAL A 4 18.12 -14.42 1.67
CA VAL A 4 18.72 -13.13 2.05
C VAL A 4 19.20 -13.27 3.49
N SER A 5 20.50 -13.50 3.65
CA SER A 5 21.13 -13.55 4.97
C SER A 5 20.90 -12.20 5.65
N ALA A 6 20.44 -12.21 6.90
CA ALA A 6 20.27 -10.99 7.71
C ALA A 6 21.55 -10.16 7.83
N LYS A 7 22.71 -10.71 7.44
CA LYS A 7 24.00 -10.04 7.45
C LYS A 7 24.29 -9.20 6.20
N THR A 8 23.60 -9.43 5.09
CA THR A 8 23.86 -8.70 3.84
C THR A 8 22.70 -7.76 3.53
N PRO A 9 22.92 -6.43 3.50
CA PRO A 9 21.85 -5.50 3.15
C PRO A 9 21.41 -5.69 1.69
N VAL A 10 20.12 -5.54 1.46
CA VAL A 10 19.52 -5.51 0.13
C VAL A 10 19.90 -4.19 -0.54
N ARG A 11 20.39 -4.26 -1.78
CA ARG A 11 20.67 -3.10 -2.62
C ARG A 11 19.37 -2.67 -3.28
N PHE A 12 19.03 -1.40 -3.14
CA PHE A 12 17.75 -0.84 -3.58
C PHE A 12 17.97 0.44 -4.36
N GLN A 13 17.36 0.53 -5.54
CA GLN A 13 17.35 1.70 -6.41
C GLN A 13 15.88 2.07 -6.65
N VAL A 14 15.54 3.34 -6.43
CA VAL A 14 14.15 3.82 -6.37
C VAL A 14 13.49 3.80 -7.76
N LEU A 15 14.14 4.38 -8.77
CA LEU A 15 13.66 4.41 -10.16
C LEU A 15 13.67 3.01 -10.76
N ALA A 16 14.72 2.22 -10.50
CA ALA A 16 14.75 0.83 -10.95
C ALA A 16 13.56 0.00 -10.40
N GLU A 17 13.26 0.11 -9.11
CA GLU A 17 12.09 -0.57 -8.52
C GLU A 17 10.78 0.02 -9.03
N ALA A 18 10.68 1.34 -9.19
CA ALA A 18 9.48 1.99 -9.72
C ALA A 18 9.14 1.51 -11.14
N VAL A 19 10.15 1.42 -12.02
CA VAL A 19 9.99 0.83 -13.36
C VAL A 19 9.55 -0.62 -13.28
N ALA A 20 10.22 -1.46 -12.48
CA ALA A 20 9.86 -2.87 -12.34
C ALA A 20 8.45 -3.08 -11.75
N ARG A 21 8.01 -2.19 -10.85
CA ARG A 21 6.65 -2.19 -10.32
C ARG A 21 5.63 -1.79 -11.39
N GLY A 22 5.86 -0.69 -12.11
CA GLY A 22 4.99 -0.25 -13.20
C GLY A 22 4.85 -1.32 -14.29
N GLU A 23 5.92 -2.06 -14.61
CA GLU A 23 5.86 -3.21 -15.53
C GLU A 23 4.92 -4.31 -15.02
N ARG A 24 5.04 -4.73 -13.75
CA ARG A 24 4.18 -5.76 -13.15
C ARG A 24 2.72 -5.32 -13.07
N GLU A 25 2.47 -4.07 -12.70
CA GLU A 25 1.11 -3.51 -12.60
C GLU A 25 0.44 -3.44 -13.97
N LEU A 26 1.17 -2.99 -14.99
CA LEU A 26 0.66 -2.93 -16.35
C LEU A 26 0.42 -4.33 -16.94
N GLU A 27 1.28 -5.30 -16.64
CA GLU A 27 1.06 -6.71 -17.01
C GLU A 27 -0.21 -7.28 -16.37
N ALA A 28 -0.42 -7.01 -15.07
CA ALA A 28 -1.63 -7.42 -14.37
C ALA A 28 -2.90 -6.77 -14.96
N LEU A 29 -2.84 -5.48 -15.30
CA LEU A 29 -3.96 -4.78 -15.96
C LEU A 29 -4.27 -5.38 -17.34
N ARG A 30 -3.24 -5.72 -18.13
CA ARG A 30 -3.42 -6.38 -19.43
C ARG A 30 -4.04 -7.76 -19.30
N ALA A 31 -3.64 -8.53 -18.28
CA ALA A 31 -4.23 -9.84 -18.01
C ALA A 31 -5.73 -9.73 -17.64
N VAL A 32 -6.10 -8.74 -16.82
CA VAL A 32 -7.51 -8.47 -16.50
C VAL A 32 -8.30 -8.07 -17.75
N ALA A 33 -7.75 -7.17 -18.58
CA ALA A 33 -8.40 -6.73 -19.81
C ALA A 33 -8.65 -7.90 -20.77
N SER A 34 -7.64 -8.75 -20.99
CA SER A 34 -7.77 -9.95 -21.82
C SER A 34 -8.85 -10.91 -21.29
N GLY A 35 -8.90 -11.14 -19.97
CA GLY A 35 -9.95 -11.97 -19.37
C GLY A 35 -11.35 -11.36 -19.44
N MET A 36 -11.49 -10.04 -19.60
CA MET A 36 -12.78 -9.39 -19.86
C MET A 36 -13.22 -9.53 -21.31
N GLU A 37 -12.28 -9.49 -22.27
CA GLU A 37 -12.55 -9.73 -23.69
C GLU A 37 -13.02 -11.16 -23.93
N GLU A 38 -12.32 -12.16 -23.39
CA GLU A 38 -12.73 -13.57 -23.50
C GLU A 38 -14.13 -13.83 -22.93
N LYS A 39 -14.48 -13.17 -21.82
CA LYS A 39 -15.83 -13.24 -21.23
C LYS A 39 -16.88 -12.53 -22.06
N ALA A 40 -16.53 -11.43 -22.72
CA ALA A 40 -17.44 -10.71 -23.61
C ALA A 40 -17.74 -11.54 -24.87
N ASP A 41 -16.72 -12.15 -25.47
CA ASP A 41 -16.87 -13.03 -26.64
C ASP A 41 -17.68 -14.29 -26.30
N ALA A 42 -17.49 -14.86 -25.10
CA ALA A 42 -18.31 -15.98 -24.61
C ALA A 42 -19.78 -15.60 -24.31
N ALA A 43 -20.04 -14.33 -24.03
CA ALA A 43 -21.37 -13.79 -23.70
C ALA A 43 -22.17 -13.34 -24.93
N GLU A 44 -21.61 -13.36 -26.15
CA GLU A 44 -22.35 -13.21 -27.41
C GLU A 44 -23.34 -14.37 -27.68
N ASN A 45 -23.50 -15.31 -26.74
CA ASN A 45 -24.65 -16.20 -26.69
C ASN A 45 -25.93 -15.41 -26.31
N PRO A 46 -26.97 -15.35 -27.16
CA PRO A 46 -28.10 -14.40 -27.07
C PRO A 46 -29.03 -14.52 -25.85
N ALA A 47 -28.70 -15.36 -24.87
CA ALA A 47 -29.47 -15.56 -23.64
C ALA A 47 -28.93 -14.79 -22.42
N ALA A 48 -27.75 -14.16 -22.48
CA ALA A 48 -27.18 -13.40 -21.36
C ALA A 48 -27.63 -11.92 -21.42
N GLY A 49 -28.21 -11.42 -20.32
CA GLY A 49 -28.75 -10.06 -20.20
C GLY A 49 -27.72 -8.92 -20.33
N PRO A 50 -28.15 -7.66 -20.20
CA PRO A 50 -27.34 -6.48 -20.54
C PRO A 50 -26.12 -6.38 -19.61
N SER A 51 -24.94 -6.68 -20.16
CA SER A 51 -23.67 -6.56 -19.45
C SER A 51 -23.21 -5.10 -19.42
N GLY A 52 -22.59 -4.67 -18.31
CA GLY A 52 -21.95 -3.35 -18.15
C GLY A 52 -20.76 -3.06 -19.09
N GLY A 53 -20.65 -3.78 -20.23
CA GLY A 53 -19.39 -3.98 -20.94
C GLY A 53 -18.80 -2.75 -21.62
N ALA A 54 -19.59 -1.80 -22.13
CA ALA A 54 -19.02 -0.68 -22.91
C ALA A 54 -18.33 0.38 -22.04
N ALA A 55 -18.94 0.75 -20.91
CA ALA A 55 -18.38 1.75 -20.01
C ALA A 55 -17.17 1.22 -19.25
N ASP A 56 -17.24 -0.03 -18.78
CA ASP A 56 -16.14 -0.69 -18.09
C ASP A 56 -14.93 -0.89 -19.00
N ARG A 57 -15.13 -1.36 -20.26
CA ARG A 57 -14.06 -1.46 -21.25
C ARG A 57 -13.36 -0.12 -21.50
N LYS A 58 -14.12 0.97 -21.64
CA LYS A 58 -13.56 2.30 -21.83
C LYS A 58 -12.75 2.77 -20.60
N ARG A 59 -13.20 2.43 -19.39
CA ARG A 59 -12.46 2.72 -18.15
C ARG A 59 -11.16 1.94 -18.09
N PHE A 60 -11.18 0.64 -18.38
CA PHE A 60 -9.99 -0.21 -18.40
C PHE A 60 -8.98 0.23 -19.46
N GLN A 61 -9.46 0.54 -20.67
CA GLN A 61 -8.61 1.06 -21.75
C GLN A 61 -7.88 2.34 -21.33
N ARG A 62 -8.60 3.26 -20.68
CA ARG A 62 -7.99 4.49 -20.15
C ARG A 62 -6.93 4.19 -19.07
N MET A 63 -7.19 3.25 -18.18
CA MET A 63 -6.21 2.85 -17.16
C MET A 63 -4.94 2.23 -17.79
N LEU A 64 -5.08 1.46 -18.87
CA LEU A 64 -3.94 0.93 -19.62
C LEU A 64 -3.12 2.03 -20.27
N GLU A 65 -3.77 2.98 -20.95
CA GLU A 65 -3.10 4.12 -21.59
C GLU A 65 -2.37 5.01 -20.57
N GLU A 66 -3.02 5.32 -19.45
CA GLU A 66 -2.42 6.08 -18.35
C GLU A 66 -1.22 5.35 -17.74
N GLY A 67 -1.33 4.03 -17.50
CA GLY A 67 -0.24 3.20 -16.98
C GLY A 67 0.94 3.06 -17.95
N GLU A 68 0.67 2.94 -19.25
CA GLU A 68 1.71 2.92 -20.29
C GLU A 68 2.48 4.24 -20.37
N ALA A 69 1.75 5.37 -20.32
CA ALA A 69 2.36 6.69 -20.31
C ALA A 69 3.23 6.93 -19.06
N GLU A 70 2.75 6.51 -17.88
CA GLU A 70 3.50 6.61 -16.64
C GLU A 70 4.78 5.75 -16.68
N LEU A 71 4.67 4.50 -17.15
CA LEU A 71 5.82 3.61 -17.27
C LEU A 71 6.85 4.15 -18.27
N ALA A 72 6.41 4.71 -19.40
CA ALA A 72 7.29 5.35 -20.36
C ALA A 72 8.05 6.54 -19.73
N ALA A 73 7.35 7.40 -18.98
CA ALA A 73 7.96 8.53 -18.28
C ALA A 73 9.01 8.07 -17.24
N LEU A 74 8.74 7.00 -16.49
CA LEU A 74 9.69 6.41 -15.54
C LEU A 74 10.94 5.87 -16.25
N LYS A 75 10.78 5.19 -17.39
CA LYS A 75 11.90 4.67 -18.19
C LYS A 75 12.77 5.81 -18.73
N THR A 76 12.16 6.84 -19.31
CA THR A 76 12.88 8.03 -19.79
C THR A 76 13.63 8.72 -18.66
N ARG A 77 13.01 8.85 -17.47
CA ARG A 77 13.70 9.42 -16.30
C ARG A 77 14.91 8.59 -15.88
N LYS A 78 14.76 7.26 -15.82
CA LYS A 78 15.85 6.35 -15.47
C LYS A 78 17.02 6.43 -16.47
N GLU A 79 16.73 6.59 -17.75
CA GLU A 79 17.77 6.78 -18.79
C GLU A 79 18.49 8.12 -18.64
N ALA A 80 17.78 9.17 -18.21
CA ALA A 80 18.35 10.50 -17.95
C ALA A 80 19.20 10.57 -16.67
N GLU A 81 18.97 9.68 -15.71
CA GLU A 81 19.67 9.63 -14.41
C GLU A 81 20.47 8.31 -14.25
N PRO A 82 21.55 8.10 -15.04
CA PRO A 82 22.27 6.81 -15.05
C PRO A 82 23.03 6.51 -13.74
N GLU A 83 23.35 7.53 -12.95
CA GLU A 83 24.04 7.40 -11.66
C GLU A 83 23.05 7.44 -10.48
N GLU A 84 22.01 6.61 -10.56
CA GLU A 84 21.00 6.55 -9.49
C GLU A 84 21.62 6.05 -8.16
N PRO A 85 21.36 6.74 -7.03
CA PRO A 85 21.78 6.28 -5.72
C PRO A 85 21.34 4.84 -5.41
N VAL A 86 22.26 4.05 -4.86
CA VAL A 86 21.95 2.71 -4.38
C VAL A 86 21.82 2.75 -2.86
N TYR A 87 20.63 2.47 -2.34
CA TYR A 87 20.37 2.39 -0.90
C TYR A 87 20.62 0.98 -0.38
N LEU A 88 21.23 0.88 0.80
CA LEU A 88 21.52 -0.38 1.47
C LEU A 88 20.51 -0.58 2.61
N ILE A 89 19.56 -1.50 2.44
CA ILE A 89 18.46 -1.72 3.39
C ILE A 89 18.67 -3.07 4.09
N ALA A 90 18.70 -3.06 5.42
CA ALA A 90 18.80 -4.30 6.19
C ALA A 90 17.50 -5.10 6.10
N ALA A 91 17.61 -6.42 5.91
CA ALA A 91 16.51 -7.32 6.17
C ALA A 91 16.26 -7.39 7.68
N ALA A 92 15.00 -7.23 8.10
CA ALA A 92 14.66 -7.19 9.51
C ALA A 92 14.82 -8.58 10.16
N ASP A 93 15.61 -8.66 11.24
CA ASP A 93 15.57 -9.82 12.13
C ASP A 93 14.37 -9.77 13.10
N ALA A 94 14.19 -10.81 13.92
CA ALA A 94 13.07 -10.89 14.85
C ALA A 94 13.04 -9.75 15.89
N PHE A 95 14.22 -9.29 16.36
CA PHE A 95 14.33 -8.21 17.34
C PHE A 95 14.06 -6.86 16.69
N GLN A 96 14.57 -6.64 15.49
CA GLN A 96 14.33 -5.40 14.74
C GLN A 96 12.85 -5.29 14.33
N ARG A 97 12.20 -6.41 13.98
CA ARG A 97 10.74 -6.47 13.79
C ARG A 97 9.98 -6.02 15.04
N ALA A 98 10.38 -6.49 16.22
CA ALA A 98 9.77 -6.10 17.48
C ALA A 98 10.04 -4.63 17.87
N ALA A 99 11.17 -4.07 17.42
CA ALA A 99 11.51 -2.67 17.68
C ALA A 99 10.65 -1.67 16.88
N PHE A 100 10.13 -2.07 15.72
CA PHE A 100 9.34 -1.18 14.85
C PHE A 100 8.03 -0.70 15.51
N PRO A 101 7.16 -1.57 16.07
CA PRO A 101 5.97 -1.12 16.81
C PRO A 101 6.30 -0.19 18.00
N ALA A 102 7.40 -0.45 18.70
CA ALA A 102 7.85 0.42 19.80
C ALA A 102 8.22 1.81 19.28
N ALA A 103 8.99 1.89 18.19
CA ALA A 103 9.32 3.17 17.56
C ALA A 103 8.08 3.91 17.03
N MET A 104 7.12 3.20 16.43
CA MET A 104 5.82 3.79 16.04
C MET A 104 5.08 4.38 17.25
N THR A 105 5.10 3.67 18.38
CA THR A 105 4.50 4.13 19.64
C THR A 105 5.20 5.37 20.20
N GLU A 106 6.53 5.46 20.11
CA GLU A 106 7.30 6.67 20.48
C GLU A 106 6.86 7.90 19.65
N HIS A 107 6.48 7.69 18.40
CA HIS A 107 5.87 8.73 17.56
C HIS A 107 4.37 8.92 17.82
N GLY A 108 3.80 8.28 18.85
CA GLY A 108 2.37 8.33 19.17
C GLY A 108 1.48 7.74 18.09
N CYS A 109 2.02 6.90 17.21
CA CYS A 109 1.28 6.28 16.12
C CYS A 109 0.84 4.87 16.54
N ARG A 110 -0.45 4.59 16.34
CA ARG A 110 -1.02 3.23 16.37
C ARG A 110 -1.75 3.00 15.06
N PHE A 111 -1.83 1.76 14.60
CA PHE A 111 -2.68 1.39 13.48
C PHE A 111 -4.00 0.84 14.02
N PRO A 112 -5.13 1.58 13.90
CA PRO A 112 -6.43 1.04 14.28
C PRO A 112 -6.76 -0.23 13.49
N ALA A 113 -7.09 -1.30 14.20
CA ALA A 113 -7.50 -2.55 13.57
C ALA A 113 -8.82 -2.37 12.79
N GLY A 114 -9.05 -3.18 11.75
CA GLY A 114 -10.29 -3.13 10.95
C GLY A 114 -11.55 -3.16 11.81
N GLY A 115 -11.59 -4.06 12.80
CA GLY A 115 -12.70 -4.15 13.74
C GLY A 115 -12.90 -2.93 14.65
N GLU A 116 -11.90 -2.07 14.86
CA GLU A 116 -12.13 -0.77 15.54
C GLU A 116 -12.89 0.19 14.62
N VAL A 117 -12.52 0.24 13.35
CA VAL A 117 -13.17 1.10 12.34
C VAL A 117 -14.60 0.62 12.08
N VAL A 118 -14.82 -0.68 11.89
CA VAL A 118 -16.16 -1.24 11.65
C VAL A 118 -17.09 -0.99 12.84
N ARG A 119 -16.62 -1.15 14.08
CA ARG A 119 -17.41 -0.80 15.28
C ARG A 119 -17.71 0.70 15.41
N ALA A 120 -16.82 1.57 14.94
CA ALA A 120 -17.08 3.01 14.91
C ALA A 120 -18.08 3.37 13.80
N LEU A 121 -18.01 2.70 12.65
CA LEU A 121 -19.00 2.81 11.56
C LEU A 121 -20.39 2.37 12.02
N ARG A 122 -20.49 1.25 12.74
CA ARG A 122 -21.77 0.78 13.30
C ARG A 122 -22.43 1.84 14.17
N ARG A 123 -21.67 2.42 15.10
CA ARG A 123 -22.14 3.52 15.94
C ARG A 123 -22.51 4.75 15.09
N ALA A 124 -21.70 5.09 14.08
CA ALA A 124 -22.04 6.19 13.17
C ALA A 124 -23.36 5.94 12.43
N VAL A 125 -23.65 4.72 11.98
CA VAL A 125 -24.92 4.34 11.35
C VAL A 125 -26.08 4.53 12.35
N GLU A 126 -25.94 4.02 13.57
CA GLU A 126 -26.97 4.14 14.62
C GLU A 126 -27.31 5.61 14.95
N PHE A 127 -26.31 6.51 14.96
CA PHE A 127 -26.49 7.91 15.35
C PHE A 127 -26.80 8.88 14.19
N CYS A 128 -26.32 8.61 12.98
CA CYS A 128 -26.35 9.57 11.88
C CYS A 128 -27.27 9.17 10.72
N VAL A 129 -27.78 7.93 10.69
CA VAL A 129 -28.61 7.42 9.60
C VAL A 129 -30.05 7.25 10.05
N GLU A 130 -31.00 7.55 9.15
CA GLU A 130 -32.43 7.37 9.40
C GLU A 130 -32.78 5.90 9.71
N PRO A 131 -33.66 5.63 10.70
CA PRO A 131 -33.93 4.26 11.16
C PRO A 131 -34.37 3.28 10.08
N GLN A 132 -35.03 3.74 9.01
CA GLN A 132 -35.47 2.88 7.91
C GLN A 132 -34.31 2.35 7.05
N GLN A 133 -33.18 3.06 7.02
CA GLN A 133 -32.00 2.70 6.23
C GLN A 133 -30.94 1.93 7.03
N GLN A 134 -31.04 1.96 8.36
CA GLN A 134 -30.07 1.28 9.24
C GLN A 134 -29.96 -0.23 9.01
N PRO A 135 -31.05 -1.01 8.77
CA PRO A 135 -30.94 -2.46 8.61
C PRO A 135 -29.99 -2.87 7.47
N ASP A 136 -30.14 -2.25 6.29
CA ASP A 136 -29.34 -2.57 5.11
C ASP A 136 -27.84 -2.28 5.35
N LEU A 137 -27.53 -1.14 5.99
CA LEU A 137 -26.14 -0.79 6.31
C LEU A 137 -25.56 -1.68 7.42
N THR A 138 -26.39 -2.09 8.37
CA THR A 138 -26.00 -2.98 9.47
C THR A 138 -25.62 -4.36 8.94
N GLU A 139 -26.36 -4.89 7.95
CA GLU A 139 -26.04 -6.15 7.28
C GLU A 139 -24.65 -6.13 6.63
N ILE A 140 -24.31 -5.03 5.95
CA ILE A 140 -22.97 -4.84 5.35
C ILE A 140 -21.88 -4.85 6.44
N LEU A 141 -22.13 -4.21 7.58
CA LEU A 141 -21.18 -4.19 8.69
C LEU A 141 -21.03 -5.55 9.37
N ASP A 142 -22.10 -6.34 9.45
CA ASP A 142 -22.06 -7.72 9.96
C ASP A 142 -21.19 -8.62 9.06
N GLU A 143 -21.30 -8.47 7.73
CA GLU A 143 -20.43 -9.15 6.78
C GLU A 143 -18.96 -8.74 6.96
N ALA A 144 -18.70 -7.45 7.16
CA ALA A 144 -17.36 -6.92 7.40
C ALA A 144 -16.75 -7.40 8.73
N GLU A 145 -17.56 -7.61 9.78
CA GLU A 145 -17.08 -8.16 11.06
C GLU A 145 -16.78 -9.67 11.00
N ALA A 146 -17.43 -10.41 10.09
CA ALA A 146 -17.23 -11.85 9.95
C ALA A 146 -15.86 -12.23 9.36
N LEU A 147 -15.17 -11.27 8.72
CA LEU A 147 -13.91 -11.49 8.01
C LEU A 147 -12.84 -10.47 8.45
N PRO A 148 -11.55 -10.86 8.51
CA PRO A 148 -10.49 -9.88 8.63
C PRO A 148 -10.46 -8.96 7.39
N GLU A 149 -10.07 -7.70 7.58
CA GLU A 149 -10.08 -6.64 6.55
C GLU A 149 -9.30 -7.06 5.30
N GLU A 150 -8.20 -7.79 5.45
CA GLU A 150 -7.37 -8.27 4.34
C GLU A 150 -8.04 -9.35 3.48
N ARG A 151 -9.21 -9.85 3.89
CA ARG A 151 -9.99 -10.89 3.19
C ARG A 151 -11.35 -10.39 2.74
N TRP A 152 -11.65 -9.10 2.86
CA TRP A 152 -12.90 -8.57 2.34
C TRP A 152 -12.99 -8.74 0.82
N PRO A 153 -14.16 -9.17 0.31
CA PRO A 153 -14.44 -9.08 -1.13
C PRO A 153 -14.36 -7.61 -1.59
N ALA A 154 -13.92 -7.39 -2.83
CA ALA A 154 -13.78 -6.03 -3.38
C ALA A 154 -15.11 -5.22 -3.34
N ALA A 155 -16.26 -5.88 -3.50
CA ALA A 155 -17.56 -5.24 -3.39
C ALA A 155 -17.82 -4.70 -1.97
N LEU A 156 -17.47 -5.49 -0.95
CA LEU A 156 -17.61 -5.11 0.45
C LEU A 156 -16.66 -3.96 0.80
N GLU A 157 -15.42 -3.99 0.30
CA GLU A 157 -14.46 -2.91 0.47
C GLU A 157 -14.98 -1.58 -0.09
N VAL A 158 -15.59 -1.60 -1.28
CA VAL A 158 -16.23 -0.42 -1.89
C VAL A 158 -17.38 0.09 -1.03
N GLN A 159 -18.27 -0.80 -0.59
CA GLN A 159 -19.42 -0.43 0.25
C GLN A 159 -18.98 0.19 1.58
N ILE A 160 -17.99 -0.41 2.26
CA ILE A 160 -17.41 0.11 3.51
C ILE A 160 -16.73 1.47 3.25
N GLY A 161 -16.00 1.59 2.14
CA GLY A 161 -15.37 2.84 1.72
C GLY A 161 -16.37 3.97 1.52
N ASP A 162 -17.46 3.69 0.81
CA ASP A 162 -18.53 4.65 0.54
C ASP A 162 -19.24 5.09 1.84
N MET A 163 -19.60 4.13 2.72
CA MET A 163 -20.16 4.44 4.03
C MET A 163 -19.21 5.30 4.87
N THR A 164 -17.92 4.97 4.87
CA THR A 164 -16.88 5.72 5.59
C THR A 164 -16.78 7.15 5.08
N ALA A 165 -16.79 7.36 3.76
CA ALA A 165 -16.72 8.67 3.15
C ALA A 165 -17.95 9.53 3.49
N GLN A 166 -19.14 8.93 3.53
CA GLN A 166 -20.38 9.62 3.88
C GLN A 166 -20.43 9.99 5.37
N LEU A 167 -20.06 9.05 6.26
CA LEU A 167 -20.26 9.20 7.70
C LEU A 167 -19.12 9.94 8.43
N ARG A 168 -17.91 9.99 7.86
CA ARG A 168 -16.75 10.60 8.55
C ARG A 168 -16.97 12.06 8.96
N GLY A 169 -17.73 12.84 8.19
CA GLY A 169 -18.01 14.24 8.49
C GLY A 169 -19.01 14.44 9.63
N HIS A 170 -19.75 13.40 10.00
CA HIS A 170 -20.84 13.46 10.96
C HIS A 170 -20.53 12.74 12.29
N PHE A 171 -19.48 11.92 12.33
CA PHE A 171 -19.12 11.13 13.50
C PHE A 171 -17.64 11.30 13.89
N PRO A 172 -17.30 12.17 14.87
CA PRO A 172 -15.91 12.50 15.21
C PRO A 172 -15.01 11.34 15.62
N GLU A 173 -15.56 10.30 16.26
CA GLU A 173 -14.78 9.11 16.65
C GLU A 173 -14.28 8.34 15.41
N LEU A 174 -15.11 8.21 14.37
CA LEU A 174 -14.71 7.59 13.11
C LEU A 174 -13.61 8.43 12.43
N ASP A 175 -13.80 9.75 12.34
CA ASP A 175 -12.78 10.64 11.75
C ASP A 175 -11.43 10.55 12.49
N ALA A 176 -11.45 10.48 13.82
CA ALA A 176 -10.24 10.30 14.62
C ALA A 176 -9.50 8.98 14.32
N LEU A 177 -10.23 7.88 14.11
CA LEU A 177 -9.64 6.59 13.73
C LEU A 177 -9.04 6.63 12.32
N LEU A 178 -9.74 7.26 11.36
CA LEU A 178 -9.23 7.42 10.00
C LEU A 178 -7.99 8.32 9.97
N ALA A 179 -7.99 9.42 10.72
CA ALA A 179 -6.83 10.28 10.87
C ALA A 179 -5.65 9.54 11.50
N ALA A 180 -5.90 8.66 12.47
CA ALA A 180 -4.86 7.81 13.06
C ALA A 180 -4.28 6.80 12.04
N ARG A 181 -5.12 6.18 11.20
CA ARG A 181 -4.66 5.33 10.08
C ARG A 181 -3.81 6.11 9.08
N GLU A 182 -4.27 7.27 8.63
CA GLU A 182 -3.54 8.13 7.70
C GLU A 182 -2.18 8.54 8.27
N ARG A 183 -2.16 8.95 9.54
CA ARG A 183 -0.93 9.29 10.25
C ARG A 183 0.03 8.11 10.32
N TYR A 184 -0.46 6.92 10.66
CA TYR A 184 0.34 5.70 10.68
C TYR A 184 0.93 5.41 9.30
N THR A 185 0.12 5.42 8.24
CA THR A 185 0.55 5.14 6.85
C THR A 185 1.62 6.12 6.37
N ARG A 186 1.53 7.40 6.74
CA ARG A 186 2.55 8.41 6.41
C ARG A 186 3.83 8.26 7.23
N THR A 187 3.70 7.88 8.50
CA THR A 187 4.84 7.82 9.45
C THR A 187 5.62 6.52 9.33
N ALA A 188 4.95 5.41 9.06
CA ALA A 188 5.54 4.07 9.03
C ALA A 188 6.76 3.95 8.09
N PRO A 189 6.72 4.45 6.83
CA PRO A 189 7.90 4.41 5.96
C PRO A 189 9.08 5.21 6.52
N ILE A 190 8.84 6.36 7.16
CA ILE A 190 9.90 7.20 7.72
C ILE A 190 10.59 6.46 8.87
N VAL A 191 9.80 5.91 9.80
CA VAL A 191 10.31 5.13 10.94
C VAL A 191 11.04 3.86 10.46
N ALA A 192 10.50 3.20 9.44
CA ALA A 192 11.16 2.04 8.84
C ALA A 192 12.51 2.44 8.20
N ALA A 193 12.57 3.54 7.45
CA ALA A 193 13.83 4.05 6.91
C ALA A 193 14.84 4.36 8.02
N GLN A 194 14.41 4.98 9.13
CA GLN A 194 15.28 5.22 10.28
C GLN A 194 15.87 3.93 10.87
N LEU A 195 15.07 2.88 10.99
CA LEU A 195 15.49 1.63 11.62
C LEU A 195 16.30 0.72 10.69
N PHE A 196 16.03 0.72 9.40
CA PHE A 196 16.50 -0.31 8.48
C PHE A 196 17.48 0.18 7.40
N LEU A 197 17.56 1.48 7.13
CA LEU A 197 18.58 2.01 6.20
C LEU A 197 19.97 1.92 6.83
N ARG A 198 20.94 1.37 6.09
CA ARG A 198 22.33 1.12 6.54
C ARG A 198 23.37 1.97 5.83
N GLY A 199 22.99 2.61 4.73
CA GLY A 199 23.89 3.44 3.94
C GLY A 199 23.37 3.64 2.53
N TRP A 200 24.16 4.31 1.72
CA TRP A 200 23.92 4.50 0.30
C TRP A 200 25.24 4.69 -0.46
N GLU A 201 25.18 4.43 -1.75
CA GLU A 201 26.25 4.68 -2.72
C GLU A 201 25.75 5.70 -3.75
N GLY A 202 26.66 6.48 -4.35
CA GLY A 202 26.30 7.47 -5.36
C GLY A 202 25.72 8.79 -4.82
N LEU A 203 25.80 9.04 -3.51
CA LEU A 203 25.43 10.33 -2.92
C LEU A 203 26.61 10.95 -2.17
N ALA A 204 26.80 12.26 -2.33
CA ALA A 204 27.79 13.04 -1.59
C ALA A 204 27.39 13.31 -0.13
N ILE A 205 26.13 13.04 0.22
CA ILE A 205 25.60 13.24 1.57
C ILE A 205 26.20 12.20 2.50
N ARG A 206 26.73 12.65 3.65
CA ARG A 206 27.27 11.75 4.67
C ARG A 206 26.14 10.96 5.34
N TYR A 207 26.28 9.65 5.38
CA TYR A 207 25.43 8.78 6.19
C TYR A 207 25.75 8.94 7.68
N GLU A 208 24.70 9.14 8.49
CA GLU A 208 24.81 9.28 9.95
C GLU A 208 23.69 8.51 10.65
N ALA A 209 24.10 7.67 11.61
CA ALA A 209 23.20 6.95 12.49
C ALA A 209 23.61 7.15 13.95
N ARG A 210 22.62 7.24 14.84
CA ARG A 210 22.80 7.37 16.29
C ARG A 210 21.88 6.40 17.00
N ALA A 211 22.43 5.68 17.99
CA ALA A 211 21.70 4.65 18.74
C ALA A 211 20.98 3.63 17.83
N GLY A 212 21.63 3.23 16.73
CA GLY A 212 21.09 2.25 15.78
C GLY A 212 20.00 2.77 14.83
N ARG A 213 19.72 4.08 14.81
CA ARG A 213 18.73 4.71 13.91
C ARG A 213 19.39 5.78 13.04
N VAL A 214 19.01 5.87 11.77
CA VAL A 214 19.40 7.00 10.90
C VAL A 214 18.80 8.28 11.48
N THR A 215 19.60 9.34 11.57
CA THR A 215 19.14 10.59 12.16
C THR A 215 18.10 11.27 11.28
N THR A 216 17.21 12.07 11.88
CA THR A 216 16.22 12.85 11.11
C THR A 216 16.90 13.80 10.13
N ALA A 217 17.99 14.47 10.55
CA ALA A 217 18.76 15.36 9.67
C ALA A 217 19.33 14.62 8.45
N CYS A 218 19.80 13.38 8.65
CA CYS A 218 20.32 12.54 7.59
C CYS A 218 19.23 12.12 6.59
N LEU A 219 18.03 11.75 7.07
CA LEU A 219 16.88 11.46 6.19
C LEU A 219 16.34 12.71 5.49
N SER A 220 16.30 13.86 6.16
CA SER A 220 15.82 15.12 5.58
C SER A 220 16.74 15.66 4.47
N ALA A 221 17.98 15.18 4.37
CA ALA A 221 18.87 15.51 3.27
C ALA A 221 18.57 14.71 1.99
N LEU A 222 17.82 13.62 2.09
CA LEU A 222 17.39 12.82 0.93
C LEU A 222 16.09 13.40 0.32
N PRO A 223 15.85 13.18 -0.98
CA PRO A 223 14.55 13.48 -1.57
C PRO A 223 13.42 12.76 -0.81
N PRO A 224 12.29 13.44 -0.49
CA PRO A 224 11.18 12.85 0.27
C PRO A 224 10.64 11.54 -0.34
N GLU A 225 10.57 11.47 -1.67
CA GLU A 225 10.16 10.30 -2.43
C GLU A 225 11.09 9.10 -2.22
N HIS A 226 12.40 9.34 -2.06
CA HIS A 226 13.38 8.30 -1.78
C HIS A 226 13.21 7.77 -0.36
N VAL A 227 13.03 8.65 0.63
CA VAL A 227 12.77 8.23 2.02
C VAL A 227 11.51 7.35 2.09
N ALA A 228 10.44 7.76 1.41
CA ALA A 228 9.21 6.98 1.35
C ALA A 228 9.41 5.63 0.64
N ALA A 229 10.16 5.59 -0.46
CA ALA A 229 10.45 4.36 -1.20
C ALA A 229 11.32 3.38 -0.39
N ILE A 230 12.39 3.87 0.24
CA ILE A 230 13.26 3.10 1.15
C ILE A 230 12.42 2.53 2.30
N GLY A 231 11.61 3.37 2.92
CA GLY A 231 10.72 2.98 4.02
C GLY A 231 9.75 1.87 3.63
N ARG A 232 9.08 2.02 2.49
CA ARG A 232 8.18 0.98 1.95
C ARG A 232 8.93 -0.32 1.66
N LYS A 233 10.14 -0.25 1.09
CA LYS A 233 10.94 -1.45 0.84
C LYS A 233 11.36 -2.13 2.14
N ALA A 234 11.73 -1.35 3.16
CA ALA A 234 12.03 -1.88 4.48
C ALA A 234 10.83 -2.59 5.11
N LEU A 235 9.62 -2.03 5.00
CA LEU A 235 8.37 -2.66 5.45
C LEU A 235 8.09 -3.97 4.68
N GLU A 236 8.28 -3.98 3.36
CA GLU A 236 8.13 -5.19 2.54
C GLU A 236 9.08 -6.30 3.02
N LEU A 237 10.36 -5.99 3.19
CA LEU A 237 11.37 -6.92 3.69
C LEU A 237 11.09 -7.38 5.13
N MET A 238 10.40 -6.55 5.92
CA MET A 238 9.99 -6.88 7.28
C MET A 238 8.94 -8.01 7.31
N HIS A 239 8.04 -8.04 6.33
CA HIS A 239 6.94 -8.99 6.24
C HIS A 239 7.25 -10.25 5.41
N GLN A 240 8.36 -10.26 4.66
CA GLN A 240 8.84 -11.45 3.98
C GLN A 240 9.35 -12.49 5.00
N ILE A 241 8.59 -13.57 5.18
CA ILE A 241 9.02 -14.74 5.94
C ILE A 241 10.08 -15.48 5.10
N PRO A 242 11.23 -15.91 5.68
CA PRO A 242 12.31 -16.57 4.93
C PRO A 242 11.89 -17.77 4.05
N GLU A 243 10.76 -18.43 4.36
CA GLU A 243 10.23 -19.55 3.56
C GLU A 243 9.68 -19.13 2.19
N GLN A 244 9.20 -17.89 2.02
CA GLN A 244 8.63 -17.43 0.74
C GLN A 244 9.69 -17.06 -0.30
N THR A 245 10.89 -16.67 0.13
CA THR A 245 12.02 -16.35 -0.75
C THR A 245 12.72 -17.57 -1.37
N ALA A 246 12.39 -18.79 -0.95
CA ALA A 246 12.98 -20.03 -1.48
C ALA A 246 12.28 -20.56 -2.74
N LYS A 247 11.13 -20.00 -3.15
CA LYS A 247 10.31 -20.51 -4.26
C LYS A 247 10.14 -19.56 -5.46
N ASN A 248 10.72 -18.36 -5.43
CA ASN A 248 10.83 -17.44 -6.57
C ASN A 248 12.31 -17.24 -6.97
#